data_AF-A0A081A2H0-F1
#
_entry.id   AF-A0A081A2H0-F1
#
_cell.length_a   1.000
_cell.length_b   1.000
_cell.length_c   1.000
_cell.angle_alpha   90.00
_cell.angle_beta   90.00
_cell.angle_gamma   90.00
#
_symmetry.space_group_name_H-M   'P 1'
#
loop_
_entity.id
_entity.type
_entity.pdbx_description
1 polymer ?
#
loop_
_entity_poly.entity_id
_entity_poly.type
_entity_poly.pdbx_seq_one_letter_code
_entity_poly.pdbx_strand_id
1 'polypeptide(L)'
;MVFRTLAALSFTVVVSAEYFEGDGTSYTLGDISSGNCNFMSAIPTASTNYAALNNDQWDNLANCGRCAEVSCIDDQCTDQTTTAIVQILDRCPECSSGDLDLSPTVFKTITGSDPSRLSIRWKFVDCPNPGNIEVCLKSGSNGYYVAVQPTNTLVGVETVTINGEATTMVDSAYYYLIESTSDVDLTSVAVSITSVEGETVEGTYSLTAGECVDTDQQFTTSSSSQTTSSTTYTSTTTTAPTSNTTTPASTTATPTSTTATPVSTTATPVSTTATPVSTTAAPASTTAIPTSTTATPISTTATQTWGSVGEDTENSLEEDVEATTSPTSTTSTPASTTSTPVATTTIPPTTTTAPTATTTTPTTNSPKCRVRSRRG
;
A
#
# COMPACT_ATOMS: atom_id res chain seq x y z
N MET A 1 6.09 -56.37 42.90
CA MET A 1 6.44 -55.07 42.28
C MET A 1 5.66 -54.96 40.99
N VAL A 2 4.70 -54.03 40.93
CA VAL A 2 3.87 -53.79 39.73
C VAL A 2 4.54 -52.65 38.96
N PHE A 3 5.11 -52.94 37.79
CA PHE A 3 5.60 -51.89 36.88
C PHE A 3 4.40 -51.33 36.11
N ARG A 4 4.05 -50.07 36.38
CA ARG A 4 3.11 -49.31 35.56
C ARG A 4 3.88 -48.66 34.42
N THR A 5 3.65 -49.13 33.20
CA THR A 5 4.08 -48.48 31.96
C THR A 5 3.23 -47.22 31.75
N LEU A 6 3.85 -46.04 31.87
CA LEU A 6 3.29 -44.80 31.37
C LEU A 6 3.50 -44.76 29.84
N ALA A 7 2.42 -44.80 29.08
CA ALA A 7 2.45 -44.44 27.67
C ALA A 7 2.41 -42.91 27.57
N ALA A 8 3.49 -42.29 27.08
CA ALA A 8 3.51 -40.88 26.75
C ALA A 8 2.82 -40.68 25.39
N LEU A 9 1.66 -40.02 25.39
CA LEU A 9 1.03 -39.50 24.17
C LEU A 9 1.79 -38.24 23.76
N SER A 10 2.57 -38.34 22.69
CA SER A 10 3.13 -37.17 22.01
C SER A 10 2.02 -36.52 21.17
N PHE A 11 1.55 -35.36 21.58
CA PHE A 11 0.67 -34.51 20.77
C PHE A 11 1.53 -33.68 19.82
N THR A 12 1.44 -33.94 18.52
CA THR A 12 1.96 -33.04 17.49
C THR A 12 0.99 -31.87 17.34
N VAL A 13 1.41 -30.68 17.78
CA VAL A 13 0.67 -29.43 17.51
C VAL A 13 0.90 -29.09 16.04
N VAL A 14 -0.14 -29.25 15.22
CA VAL A 14 -0.16 -28.71 13.86
C VAL A 14 -0.58 -27.25 14.00
N VAL A 15 0.38 -26.33 13.86
CA VAL A 15 0.07 -24.90 13.76
C VAL A 15 -0.53 -24.70 12.37
N SER A 16 -1.87 -24.57 12.30
CA SER A 16 -2.52 -24.13 11.08
C SER A 16 -2.09 -22.69 10.84
N ALA A 17 -1.57 -22.37 9.65
CA ALA A 17 -1.43 -20.98 9.26
C ALA A 17 -2.81 -20.32 9.32
N GLU A 18 -2.92 -19.19 10.01
CA GLU A 18 -4.15 -18.42 10.05
C GLU A 18 -4.32 -17.74 8.69
N TYR A 19 -5.36 -18.15 7.97
CA TYR A 19 -5.72 -17.56 6.69
C TYR A 19 -6.91 -16.62 6.91
N PHE A 20 -6.89 -15.51 6.19
CA PHE A 20 -8.02 -14.63 6.01
C PHE A 20 -8.72 -14.97 4.69
N GLU A 21 -10.03 -14.84 4.66
CA GLU A 21 -10.86 -15.05 3.48
C GLU A 21 -11.80 -13.86 3.33
N GLY A 22 -12.01 -13.42 2.09
CA GLY A 22 -12.83 -12.27 1.74
C GLY A 22 -12.84 -12.06 0.23
N ASP A 23 -13.24 -10.87 -0.19
CA ASP A 23 -13.25 -10.49 -1.60
C ASP A 23 -11.90 -9.90 -2.05
N GLY A 24 -11.42 -10.36 -3.19
CA GLY A 24 -10.41 -9.69 -3.98
C GLY A 24 -11.07 -8.76 -4.98
N THR A 25 -10.65 -7.50 -5.02
CA THR A 25 -10.93 -6.58 -6.14
C THR A 25 -9.63 -6.07 -6.74
N SER A 26 -9.72 -5.11 -7.66
CA SER A 26 -8.51 -4.46 -8.16
C SER A 26 -8.62 -2.95 -8.32
N TYR A 27 -7.52 -2.27 -7.99
CA TYR A 27 -7.31 -0.84 -8.19
C TYR A 27 -5.91 -0.56 -8.74
N THR A 28 -5.72 0.67 -9.23
CA THR A 28 -4.41 1.14 -9.70
C THR A 28 -3.84 2.15 -8.73
N LEU A 29 -2.64 1.86 -8.23
CA LEU A 29 -1.81 2.80 -7.49
C LEU A 29 -0.93 3.59 -8.47
N GLY A 30 -0.88 4.91 -8.32
CA GLY A 30 -0.08 5.78 -9.20
C GLY A 30 1.44 5.60 -9.01
N ASP A 31 1.87 5.47 -7.76
CA ASP A 31 3.25 5.25 -7.34
C ASP A 31 3.26 4.70 -5.89
N ILE A 32 4.36 4.08 -5.44
CA ILE A 32 4.49 3.55 -4.06
C ILE A 32 4.24 4.63 -2.98
N SER A 33 4.50 5.89 -3.31
CA SER A 33 4.28 7.03 -2.43
C SER A 33 2.82 7.52 -2.39
N SER A 34 1.97 7.05 -3.30
CA SER A 34 0.59 7.54 -3.46
C SER A 34 -0.41 6.90 -2.49
N GLY A 35 -0.07 5.73 -1.94
CA GLY A 35 -0.95 5.00 -1.03
C GLY A 35 -0.93 5.60 0.37
N ASN A 36 -1.86 5.17 1.22
CA ASN A 36 -1.97 5.64 2.60
C ASN A 36 -0.74 5.30 3.47
N CYS A 37 0.09 4.32 3.07
CA CYS A 37 1.38 4.10 3.71
C CYS A 37 2.42 5.19 3.36
N ASN A 38 2.30 5.86 2.21
CA ASN A 38 3.19 6.93 1.76
C ASN A 38 4.68 6.53 1.79
N PHE A 39 5.01 5.39 1.19
CA PHE A 39 6.39 4.87 1.18
C PHE A 39 7.33 5.71 0.31
N MET A 40 8.50 6.04 0.84
CA MET A 40 9.62 6.67 0.10
C MET A 40 10.41 5.64 -0.70
N SER A 41 10.46 4.41 -0.20
CA SER A 41 11.14 3.26 -0.79
C SER A 41 10.36 1.98 -0.46
N ALA A 42 10.46 0.99 -1.33
CA ALA A 42 9.70 -0.24 -1.24
C ALA A 42 10.45 -1.39 -1.95
N ILE A 43 10.01 -2.64 -1.69
CA ILE A 43 10.66 -3.81 -2.29
C ILE A 43 10.54 -3.76 -3.83
N PRO A 44 11.46 -4.38 -4.59
CA PRO A 44 11.49 -4.21 -6.05
C PRO A 44 10.19 -4.55 -6.79
N THR A 45 9.40 -5.48 -6.26
CA THR A 45 8.13 -5.91 -6.85
C THR A 45 6.96 -4.98 -6.51
N ALA A 46 7.11 -4.05 -5.56
CA ALA A 46 6.01 -3.26 -5.01
C ALA A 46 5.31 -2.34 -6.02
N SER A 47 5.97 -1.99 -7.13
CA SER A 47 5.36 -1.20 -8.21
C SER A 47 4.31 -1.97 -9.03
N THR A 48 4.34 -3.30 -9.01
CA THR A 48 3.39 -4.17 -9.73
C THR A 48 2.64 -5.11 -8.80
N ASN A 49 3.20 -5.44 -7.64
CA ASN A 49 2.69 -6.41 -6.69
C ASN A 49 2.38 -5.72 -5.37
N TYR A 50 1.24 -5.03 -5.35
CA TYR A 50 0.75 -4.29 -4.20
C TYR A 50 -0.71 -4.61 -3.93
N ALA A 51 -1.15 -4.27 -2.72
CA ALA A 51 -2.56 -4.30 -2.34
C ALA A 51 -2.90 -3.15 -1.39
N ALA A 52 -4.18 -2.77 -1.40
CA ALA A 52 -4.80 -1.99 -0.35
C ALA A 52 -5.49 -2.93 0.66
N LEU A 53 -5.20 -2.75 1.94
CA LEU A 53 -5.73 -3.58 3.02
C LEU A 53 -7.05 -2.98 3.53
N ASN A 54 -8.01 -3.85 3.85
CA ASN A 54 -9.29 -3.42 4.41
C ASN A 54 -9.16 -2.66 5.73
N ASN A 55 -10.21 -1.94 6.08
CA ASN A 55 -10.22 -1.03 7.22
C ASN A 55 -10.01 -1.74 8.57
N ASP A 56 -10.65 -2.88 8.77
CA ASP A 56 -10.66 -3.58 10.05
C ASP A 56 -9.27 -4.18 10.37
N GLN A 57 -8.55 -4.59 9.34
CA GLN A 57 -7.20 -5.13 9.44
C GLN A 57 -6.13 -4.07 9.16
N TRP A 58 -6.48 -2.81 8.90
CA TRP A 58 -5.50 -1.75 8.65
C TRP A 58 -4.60 -1.45 9.85
N ASP A 59 -5.18 -1.58 11.05
CA ASP A 59 -4.50 -1.41 12.34
C ASP A 59 -3.67 -0.13 12.45
N ASN A 60 -4.29 1.01 12.09
CA ASN A 60 -3.67 2.34 12.19
C ASN A 60 -2.25 2.42 11.59
N LEU A 61 -2.07 1.88 10.38
CA LEU A 61 -0.79 1.81 9.63
C LEU A 61 0.18 0.72 10.11
N ALA A 62 -0.09 -0.02 11.19
CA ALA A 62 0.82 -1.07 11.69
C ALA A 62 1.06 -2.20 10.67
N ASN A 63 0.15 -2.37 9.70
CA ASN A 63 0.29 -3.35 8.62
C ASN A 63 0.93 -2.81 7.34
N CYS A 64 1.35 -1.54 7.31
CA CYS A 64 2.08 -0.98 6.17
C CYS A 64 3.42 -1.70 5.94
N GLY A 65 3.70 -1.99 4.67
CA GLY A 65 4.97 -2.60 4.25
C GLY A 65 5.04 -4.11 4.45
N ARG A 66 4.14 -4.72 5.25
CA ARG A 66 4.00 -6.17 5.36
C ARG A 66 3.66 -6.78 4.00
N CYS A 67 4.07 -8.03 3.80
CA CYS A 67 3.71 -8.78 2.60
C CYS A 67 2.63 -9.82 2.88
N ALA A 68 1.78 -10.07 1.89
CA ALA A 68 0.73 -11.08 1.95
C ALA A 68 0.82 -12.01 0.75
N GLU A 69 0.73 -13.32 0.99
CA GLU A 69 0.52 -14.32 -0.05
C GLU A 69 -0.98 -14.49 -0.28
N VAL A 70 -1.42 -14.30 -1.52
CA VAL A 70 -2.83 -14.29 -1.92
C VAL A 70 -3.08 -15.37 -2.97
N SER A 71 -4.23 -16.04 -2.86
CA SER A 71 -4.73 -17.03 -3.81
C SER A 71 -6.21 -16.76 -4.09
N CYS A 72 -6.68 -17.09 -5.29
CA CYS A 72 -8.11 -17.10 -5.55
C CYS A 72 -8.72 -18.44 -5.10
N ILE A 73 -9.89 -18.39 -4.44
CA ILE A 73 -10.67 -19.56 -4.02
C ILE A 73 -12.06 -19.62 -4.67
N ASP A 74 -12.37 -18.66 -5.55
CA ASP A 74 -13.63 -18.62 -6.31
C ASP A 74 -13.65 -19.66 -7.44
N ASP A 75 -14.81 -20.28 -7.70
CA ASP A 75 -15.00 -21.27 -8.78
C ASP A 75 -14.75 -20.68 -10.18
N GLN A 76 -14.81 -19.35 -10.31
CA GLN A 76 -14.55 -18.65 -11.57
C GLN A 76 -13.06 -18.53 -11.90
N CYS A 77 -12.17 -18.80 -10.94
CA CYS A 77 -10.74 -18.67 -11.15
C CYS A 77 -10.17 -19.78 -12.01
N THR A 78 -9.31 -19.41 -12.95
CA THR A 78 -8.76 -20.35 -13.95
C THR A 78 -7.92 -21.44 -13.29
N ASP A 79 -7.18 -21.09 -12.23
CA ASP A 79 -6.35 -22.00 -11.45
C ASP A 79 -6.31 -21.55 -9.98
N GLN A 80 -7.02 -22.28 -9.11
CA GLN A 80 -7.07 -22.02 -7.66
C GLN A 80 -5.79 -22.42 -6.91
N THR A 81 -4.76 -22.90 -7.61
CA THR A 81 -3.44 -23.20 -7.02
C THR A 81 -2.42 -22.08 -7.22
N THR A 82 -2.73 -21.12 -8.10
CA THR A 82 -1.84 -19.98 -8.35
C THR A 82 -1.86 -19.02 -7.15
N THR A 83 -0.67 -18.64 -6.69
CA THR A 83 -0.48 -17.63 -5.64
C THR A 83 0.35 -16.47 -6.14
N ALA A 84 0.22 -15.32 -5.47
CA ALA A 84 1.07 -14.17 -5.66
C ALA A 84 1.35 -13.50 -4.32
N ILE A 85 2.54 -12.91 -4.17
CA ILE A 85 2.88 -12.09 -3.00
C ILE A 85 2.71 -10.62 -3.37
N VAL A 86 2.05 -9.88 -2.49
CA VAL A 86 1.84 -8.43 -2.57
C VAL A 86 2.45 -7.72 -1.37
N GLN A 87 2.89 -6.48 -1.54
CA GLN A 87 3.19 -5.58 -0.44
C GLN A 87 1.97 -4.70 -0.12
N ILE A 88 1.67 -4.52 1.17
CA ILE A 88 0.60 -3.61 1.61
C ILE A 88 1.12 -2.17 1.54
N LEU A 89 0.59 -1.39 0.60
CA LEU A 89 0.99 0.01 0.36
C LEU A 89 -0.12 1.02 0.61
N ASP A 90 -1.36 0.54 0.73
CA ASP A 90 -2.53 1.41 0.79
C ASP A 90 -3.62 0.82 1.67
N ARG A 91 -4.65 1.62 1.92
CA ARG A 91 -5.84 1.28 2.68
C ARG A 91 -7.05 1.31 1.75
N CYS A 92 -7.94 0.33 1.90
CA CYS A 92 -9.26 0.32 1.31
C CYS A 92 -10.31 0.51 2.41
N PRO A 93 -10.75 1.75 2.70
CA PRO A 93 -11.70 2.03 3.79
C PRO A 93 -13.07 1.36 3.62
N GLU A 94 -13.48 1.11 2.38
CA GLU A 94 -14.76 0.50 2.02
C GLU A 94 -14.74 -1.04 2.01
N CYS A 95 -13.54 -1.62 2.04
CA CYS A 95 -13.36 -3.08 2.03
C CYS A 95 -13.73 -3.69 3.38
N SER A 96 -14.38 -4.85 3.36
CA SER A 96 -14.76 -5.60 4.56
C SER A 96 -13.56 -6.37 5.13
N SER A 97 -13.65 -6.82 6.38
CA SER A 97 -12.65 -7.72 6.95
C SER A 97 -12.43 -8.95 6.05
N GLY A 98 -11.17 -9.26 5.78
CA GLY A 98 -10.76 -10.33 4.85
C GLY A 98 -10.55 -9.89 3.40
N ASP A 99 -11.09 -8.73 3.00
CA ASP A 99 -10.95 -8.23 1.62
C ASP A 99 -9.55 -7.65 1.37
N LEU A 100 -9.09 -7.75 0.12
CA LEU A 100 -7.91 -7.04 -0.40
C LEU A 100 -8.23 -6.41 -1.77
N ASP A 101 -7.85 -5.15 -1.94
CA ASP A 101 -7.88 -4.51 -3.26
C ASP A 101 -6.51 -4.64 -3.92
N LEU A 102 -6.39 -5.49 -4.94
CA LEU A 102 -5.12 -5.94 -5.49
C LEU A 102 -4.68 -5.07 -6.68
N SER A 103 -3.39 -5.02 -6.97
CA SER A 103 -2.94 -4.49 -8.26
C SER A 103 -3.57 -5.25 -9.44
N PRO A 104 -3.76 -4.63 -10.62
CA PRO A 104 -4.40 -5.30 -11.75
C PRO A 104 -3.56 -6.48 -12.25
N THR A 105 -2.24 -6.37 -12.12
CA THR A 105 -1.29 -7.45 -12.42
C THR A 105 -1.55 -8.65 -11.53
N VAL A 106 -1.60 -8.46 -10.21
CA VAL A 106 -1.78 -9.56 -9.26
C VAL A 106 -3.17 -10.18 -9.39
N PHE A 107 -4.21 -9.34 -9.49
CA PHE A 107 -5.58 -9.83 -9.68
C PHE A 107 -5.66 -10.74 -10.91
N LYS A 108 -5.12 -10.28 -12.05
CA LYS A 108 -5.09 -11.07 -13.29
C LYS A 108 -4.28 -12.36 -13.12
N THR A 109 -3.15 -12.30 -12.42
CA THR A 109 -2.29 -13.48 -12.17
C THR A 109 -3.03 -14.56 -11.39
N ILE A 110 -3.70 -14.22 -10.27
CA ILE A 110 -4.31 -15.23 -9.40
C ILE A 110 -5.70 -15.69 -9.88
N THR A 111 -6.39 -14.89 -10.70
CA THR A 111 -7.76 -15.21 -11.16
C THR A 111 -7.80 -15.72 -12.60
N GLY A 112 -6.86 -15.29 -13.45
CA GLY A 112 -6.91 -15.47 -14.90
C GLY A 112 -7.91 -14.54 -15.62
N SER A 113 -8.73 -13.78 -14.90
CA SER A 113 -9.75 -12.88 -15.43
C SER A 113 -9.36 -11.41 -15.30
N ASP A 114 -9.98 -10.55 -16.11
CA ASP A 114 -9.84 -9.10 -15.90
C ASP A 114 -10.54 -8.69 -14.59
N PRO A 115 -10.19 -7.53 -14.00
CA PRO A 115 -10.71 -7.08 -12.71
C PRO A 115 -12.22 -7.26 -12.53
N SER A 116 -12.56 -7.99 -11.49
CA SER A 116 -13.93 -8.20 -10.98
C SER A 116 -13.86 -8.28 -9.45
N ARG A 117 -14.89 -8.85 -8.83
CA ARG A 117 -14.91 -9.16 -7.40
C ARG A 117 -15.02 -10.67 -7.26
N LEU A 118 -14.00 -11.30 -6.68
CA LEU A 118 -13.90 -12.77 -6.57
C LEU A 118 -13.40 -13.15 -5.18
N SER A 119 -13.85 -14.30 -4.69
CA SER A 119 -13.42 -14.81 -3.39
C SER A 119 -11.92 -15.14 -3.39
N ILE A 120 -11.19 -14.58 -2.43
CA ILE A 120 -9.75 -14.83 -2.23
C ILE A 120 -9.47 -15.38 -0.83
N ARG A 121 -8.28 -15.94 -0.69
CA ARG A 121 -7.70 -16.30 0.60
C ARG A 121 -6.26 -15.83 0.66
N TRP A 122 -5.86 -15.30 1.80
CA TRP A 122 -4.52 -14.79 2.00
C TRP A 122 -4.01 -14.94 3.44
N LYS A 123 -2.71 -14.72 3.61
CA LYS A 123 -2.04 -14.65 4.92
C LYS A 123 -0.84 -13.73 4.82
N PHE A 124 -0.41 -13.16 5.94
CA PHE A 124 0.88 -12.48 5.99
C PHE A 124 2.04 -13.46 5.82
N VAL A 125 3.07 -13.03 5.11
CA VAL A 125 4.29 -13.80 4.83
C VAL A 125 5.51 -12.87 4.84
N ASP A 126 6.70 -13.46 4.91
CA ASP A 126 7.96 -12.76 4.68
C ASP A 126 7.96 -12.10 3.29
N CYS A 127 8.40 -10.85 3.24
CA CYS A 127 8.58 -10.13 1.99
C CYS A 127 9.69 -10.76 1.14
N PRO A 128 9.49 -10.97 -0.17
CA PRO A 128 10.47 -11.64 -1.01
C PRO A 128 11.61 -10.69 -1.40
N ASN A 129 12.84 -11.09 -1.08
CA ASN A 129 14.08 -10.39 -1.47
C ASN A 129 14.03 -8.87 -1.20
N PRO A 130 13.74 -8.41 0.03
CA PRO A 130 13.56 -6.99 0.31
C PRO A 130 14.87 -6.19 0.21
N GLY A 131 16.02 -6.85 0.28
CA GLY A 131 17.32 -6.19 0.45
C GLY A 131 17.58 -5.87 1.91
N ASN A 132 18.34 -4.81 2.16
CA ASN A 132 18.54 -4.27 3.50
C ASN A 132 17.38 -3.33 3.87
N ILE A 133 17.12 -3.19 5.16
CA ILE A 133 16.23 -2.16 5.67
C ILE A 133 16.84 -0.80 5.34
N GLU A 134 16.03 0.13 4.84
CA GLU A 134 16.42 1.53 4.73
C GLU A 134 15.67 2.37 5.76
N VAL A 135 16.35 3.37 6.30
CA VAL A 135 15.79 4.38 7.20
C VAL A 135 15.65 5.66 6.39
N CYS A 136 14.41 5.99 6.05
CA CYS A 136 14.08 7.19 5.29
C CYS A 136 13.66 8.33 6.22
N LEU A 137 14.17 9.54 5.98
CA LEU A 137 13.75 10.72 6.73
C LEU A 137 12.75 11.52 5.91
N LYS A 138 11.54 11.71 6.42
CA LYS A 138 10.46 12.41 5.73
C LYS A 138 10.88 13.80 5.30
N SER A 139 10.52 14.20 4.08
CA SER A 139 10.61 15.59 3.63
C SER A 139 9.90 16.54 4.60
N GLY A 140 10.61 17.60 4.99
CA GLY A 140 10.16 18.59 5.99
C GLY A 140 10.62 18.31 7.42
N SER A 141 11.23 17.15 7.68
CA SER A 141 11.86 16.88 8.97
C SER A 141 13.04 17.82 9.24
N ASN A 142 13.25 18.12 10.52
CA ASN A 142 14.31 18.97 11.07
C ASN A 142 14.61 18.53 12.52
N GLY A 143 15.56 19.16 13.20
CA GLY A 143 15.95 18.73 14.55
C GLY A 143 14.86 18.84 15.63
N TYR A 144 13.72 19.49 15.35
CA TYR A 144 12.57 19.56 16.26
C TYR A 144 11.40 18.65 15.85
N TYR A 145 11.41 18.15 14.60
CA TYR A 145 10.38 17.27 14.05
C TYR A 145 11.09 16.19 13.22
N VAL A 146 11.25 15.01 13.80
CA VAL A 146 12.01 13.91 13.17
C VAL A 146 11.05 12.78 12.86
N ALA A 147 10.67 12.65 11.58
CA ALA A 147 9.76 11.62 11.10
C ALA A 147 10.53 10.59 10.24
N VAL A 148 10.76 9.40 10.78
CA VAL A 148 11.49 8.30 10.14
C VAL A 148 10.53 7.25 9.61
N GLN A 149 10.81 6.71 8.44
CA GLN A 149 10.11 5.56 7.87
C GLN A 149 11.10 4.42 7.64
N PRO A 150 10.96 3.28 8.36
CA PRO A 150 11.64 2.06 7.98
C PRO A 150 10.98 1.48 6.72
N THR A 151 11.79 1.16 5.72
CA THR A 151 11.36 0.53 4.47
C THR A 151 12.09 -0.79 4.26
N ASN A 152 11.62 -1.57 3.29
CA ASN A 152 12.28 -2.82 2.89
C ASN A 152 12.46 -3.81 4.05
N THR A 153 11.53 -3.86 4.99
CA THR A 153 11.59 -4.82 6.11
C THR A 153 11.09 -6.19 5.63
N LEU A 154 11.76 -7.26 6.08
CA LEU A 154 11.38 -8.64 5.76
C LEU A 154 10.01 -9.00 6.33
N VAL A 155 9.75 -8.55 7.54
CA VAL A 155 8.51 -8.75 8.30
C VAL A 155 7.94 -7.38 8.73
N GLY A 156 6.76 -7.37 9.34
CA GLY A 156 6.15 -6.14 9.87
C GLY A 156 6.98 -5.51 10.98
N VAL A 157 6.87 -4.18 11.11
CA VAL A 157 7.47 -3.42 12.22
C VAL A 157 6.39 -3.19 13.27
N GLU A 158 6.73 -3.46 14.52
CA GLU A 158 5.88 -3.23 15.68
C GLU A 158 6.14 -1.85 16.30
N THR A 159 7.42 -1.51 16.51
CA THR A 159 7.80 -0.22 17.10
C THR A 159 9.08 0.32 16.49
N VAL A 160 9.20 1.65 16.47
CA VAL A 160 10.45 2.36 16.23
C VAL A 160 10.72 3.27 17.43
N THR A 161 11.99 3.41 17.80
CA THR A 161 12.43 4.50 18.69
C THR A 161 13.45 5.36 17.99
N ILE A 162 13.44 6.65 18.32
CA ILE A 162 14.37 7.65 17.79
C ILE A 162 15.10 8.27 18.97
N ASN A 163 16.42 8.15 19.02
CA ASN A 163 17.27 8.54 20.16
C ASN A 163 16.82 7.95 21.50
N GLY A 164 16.25 6.75 21.47
CA GLY A 164 15.70 6.06 22.65
C GLY A 164 14.33 6.56 23.10
N GLU A 165 13.74 7.53 22.40
CA GLU A 165 12.39 8.02 22.65
C GLU A 165 11.37 7.20 21.86
N ALA A 166 10.23 6.91 22.51
CA ALA A 166 9.11 6.27 21.86
C ALA A 166 8.48 7.22 20.84
N THR A 167 8.15 6.70 19.66
CA THR A 167 7.58 7.50 18.57
C THR A 167 6.06 7.43 18.55
N THR A 168 5.44 8.44 17.96
CA THR A 168 4.04 8.37 17.49
C THR A 168 4.00 8.18 15.97
N MET A 169 2.84 7.89 15.39
CA MET A 169 2.67 7.92 13.93
C MET A 169 2.31 9.31 13.43
N VAL A 170 2.80 9.68 12.25
CA VAL A 170 2.26 10.83 11.50
C VAL A 170 0.86 10.49 11.02
N ASP A 171 -0.08 11.43 11.16
CA ASP A 171 -1.46 11.21 10.74
C ASP A 171 -1.54 10.78 9.27
N SER A 172 -2.17 9.62 9.04
CA SER A 172 -2.42 9.05 7.71
C SER A 172 -1.16 8.82 6.86
N ALA A 173 0.01 8.63 7.47
CA ALA A 173 1.24 8.29 6.77
C ALA A 173 2.14 7.41 7.63
N TYR A 174 2.80 6.41 7.05
CA TYR A 174 3.63 5.47 7.78
C TYR A 174 5.01 6.07 8.10
N TYR A 175 5.04 7.02 9.04
CA TYR A 175 6.25 7.63 9.57
C TYR A 175 6.17 7.69 11.09
N TYR A 176 7.22 7.19 11.73
CA TYR A 176 7.44 7.22 13.16
C TYR A 176 8.07 8.57 13.54
N LEU A 177 7.40 9.32 14.39
CA LEU A 177 7.67 10.71 14.71
C LEU A 177 8.11 10.88 16.16
N ILE A 178 9.13 11.71 16.36
CA ILE A 178 9.35 12.44 17.62
C ILE A 178 9.29 13.95 17.37
N GLU A 179 8.70 14.66 18.32
CA GLU A 179 8.79 16.12 18.41
C GLU A 179 9.66 16.47 19.62
N SER A 180 10.75 17.18 19.37
CA SER A 180 11.75 17.49 20.40
C SER A 180 11.72 18.97 20.76
N THR A 181 11.99 19.28 22.03
CA THR A 181 12.17 20.66 22.52
C THR A 181 13.60 21.17 22.33
N SER A 182 14.55 20.27 22.06
CA SER A 182 15.94 20.57 21.75
C SER A 182 16.29 20.08 20.35
N ASP A 183 17.16 20.82 19.66
CA ASP A 183 17.61 20.47 18.32
C ASP A 183 18.29 19.09 18.31
N VAL A 184 17.69 18.14 17.61
CA VAL A 184 18.28 16.82 17.34
C VAL A 184 19.31 16.95 16.22
N ASP A 185 20.52 16.43 16.46
CA ASP A 185 21.55 16.34 15.44
C ASP A 185 21.20 15.27 14.40
N LEU A 186 20.68 15.72 13.24
CA LEU A 186 20.30 14.82 12.16
C LEU A 186 21.50 14.08 11.53
N THR A 187 22.74 14.49 11.80
CA THR A 187 23.93 13.75 11.34
C THR A 187 24.24 12.54 12.23
N SER A 188 23.55 12.39 13.36
CA SER A 188 23.75 11.31 14.33
C SER A 188 22.44 10.94 15.04
N VAL A 189 21.51 10.33 14.30
CA VAL A 189 20.21 9.89 14.84
C VAL A 189 20.27 8.39 15.15
N ALA A 190 20.10 8.02 16.42
CA ALA A 190 19.94 6.62 16.81
C ALA A 190 18.52 6.15 16.48
N VAL A 191 18.40 5.07 15.71
CA VAL A 191 17.11 4.48 15.34
C VAL A 191 17.14 3.00 15.71
N SER A 192 16.10 2.55 16.41
CA SER A 192 15.87 1.14 16.75
C SER A 192 14.51 0.72 16.23
N ILE A 193 14.48 -0.35 15.42
CA ILE A 193 13.32 -0.86 14.71
C ILE A 193 13.06 -2.27 15.22
N THR A 194 11.91 -2.50 15.85
CA THR A 194 11.52 -3.82 16.37
C THR A 194 10.41 -4.41 15.52
N SER A 195 10.58 -5.66 15.09
CA SER A 195 9.60 -6.38 14.28
C SER A 195 8.41 -6.88 15.10
N VAL A 196 7.33 -7.26 14.40
CA VAL A 196 6.17 -7.96 15.00
C VAL A 196 6.53 -9.33 15.59
N GLU A 197 7.73 -9.82 15.32
CA GLU A 197 8.28 -11.06 15.89
C GLU A 197 9.23 -10.81 17.07
N GLY A 198 9.49 -9.55 17.41
CA GLY A 198 10.33 -9.11 18.52
C GLY A 198 11.83 -9.03 18.22
N GLU A 199 12.25 -9.17 16.95
CA GLU A 199 13.63 -8.92 16.55
C GLU A 199 13.88 -7.42 16.41
N THR A 200 15.04 -6.94 16.83
CA THR A 200 15.39 -5.51 16.78
C THR A 200 16.64 -5.29 15.93
N VAL A 201 16.54 -4.33 15.00
CA VAL A 201 17.66 -3.77 14.23
C VAL A 201 17.90 -2.34 14.73
N GLU A 202 19.14 -2.03 15.08
CA GLU A 202 19.51 -0.72 15.64
C GLU A 202 20.75 -0.15 14.96
N GLY A 203 20.83 1.18 14.93
CA GLY A 203 22.03 1.88 14.47
C GLY A 203 21.94 3.39 14.68
N THR A 204 23.02 4.08 14.34
CA THR A 204 23.08 5.55 14.34
C THR A 204 23.41 6.04 12.95
N TYR A 205 22.53 6.88 12.39
CA TYR A 205 22.54 7.23 10.99
C TYR A 205 22.62 8.75 10.79
N SER A 206 23.32 9.17 9.74
CA SER A 206 23.28 10.55 9.26
C SER A 206 22.13 10.70 8.27
N LEU A 207 21.03 11.27 8.72
CA LEU A 207 19.78 11.37 7.97
C LEU A 207 19.66 12.72 7.26
N THR A 208 19.18 12.69 6.01
CA THR A 208 18.88 13.89 5.22
C THR A 208 17.41 13.87 4.84
N ALA A 209 16.70 14.98 5.05
CA ALA A 209 15.27 15.04 4.78
C ALA A 209 14.99 14.81 3.28
N GLY A 210 14.09 13.88 2.98
CA GLY A 210 13.75 13.45 1.63
C GLY A 210 14.60 12.29 1.10
N GLU A 211 15.55 11.78 1.88
CA GLU A 211 16.47 10.72 1.47
C GLU A 211 16.35 9.48 2.40
N CYS A 212 16.86 8.36 1.91
CA CYS A 212 16.96 7.09 2.65
C CYS A 212 18.42 6.70 2.88
N VAL A 213 18.67 6.02 4.00
CA VAL A 213 19.98 5.47 4.36
C VAL A 213 19.85 3.95 4.52
N ASP A 214 20.68 3.20 3.81
CA ASP A 214 20.80 1.74 3.98
C ASP A 214 21.41 1.43 5.36
N THR A 215 20.79 0.50 6.09
CA THR A 215 21.23 0.10 7.43
C THR A 215 22.29 -0.99 7.44
N ASP A 216 22.60 -1.58 6.29
CA ASP A 216 23.38 -2.82 6.11
C ASP A 216 22.82 -4.02 6.92
N GLN A 217 21.55 -3.94 7.33
CA GLN A 217 20.89 -4.88 8.23
C GLN A 217 19.50 -5.29 7.71
N GLN A 218 19.04 -6.46 8.15
CA GLN A 218 17.71 -6.99 7.87
C GLN A 218 17.28 -7.90 9.01
N PHE A 219 15.97 -8.03 9.25
CA PHE A 219 15.44 -9.05 10.14
C PHE A 219 15.74 -10.46 9.62
N THR A 220 15.85 -11.41 10.51
CA THR A 220 15.97 -12.82 10.17
C THR A 220 14.60 -13.43 9.88
N THR A 221 14.57 -14.45 9.01
CA THR A 221 13.31 -15.13 8.65
C THR A 221 12.66 -15.78 9.87
N SER A 222 11.32 -15.81 9.89
CA SER A 222 10.47 -16.36 10.97
C SER A 222 10.72 -17.84 11.29
N SER A 223 11.54 -18.53 10.49
CA SER A 223 11.94 -19.93 10.72
C SER A 223 13.18 -20.08 11.63
N SER A 224 13.81 -18.97 12.03
CA SER A 224 15.06 -18.98 12.81
C SER A 224 14.94 -18.43 14.23
N SER A 225 13.78 -18.58 14.88
CA SER A 225 13.69 -18.44 16.35
C SER A 225 14.49 -19.52 17.07
N GLN A 226 15.81 -19.38 17.09
CA GLN A 226 16.70 -19.88 18.14
C GLN A 226 17.73 -18.79 18.44
N THR A 227 17.48 -18.11 19.55
CA THR A 227 18.38 -17.32 20.39
C THR A 227 19.86 -17.32 20.00
N THR A 228 20.39 -16.14 19.64
CA THR A 228 21.77 -15.79 20.03
C THR A 228 21.91 -14.29 20.26
N SER A 229 21.80 -13.88 21.53
CA SER A 229 22.38 -12.62 22.00
C SER A 229 23.89 -12.67 21.76
N SER A 230 24.40 -11.82 20.88
CA SER A 230 25.81 -11.78 20.51
C SER A 230 26.47 -10.58 21.20
N THR A 231 27.05 -10.81 22.38
CA THR A 231 27.99 -9.88 23.02
C THR A 231 29.33 -9.94 22.28
N THR A 232 29.72 -8.85 21.63
CA THR A 232 30.99 -8.75 20.90
C THR A 232 32.18 -8.72 21.86
N TYR A 233 32.90 -9.85 21.97
CA TYR A 233 34.24 -9.90 22.57
C TYR A 233 35.31 -9.87 21.48
N THR A 234 36.34 -9.07 21.75
CA THR A 234 37.50 -8.73 20.91
C THR A 234 38.30 -9.96 20.47
N SER A 235 38.52 -10.11 19.15
CA SER A 235 39.34 -11.17 18.55
C SER A 235 40.84 -10.89 18.68
N THR A 236 41.56 -11.77 19.39
CA THR A 236 43.02 -11.94 19.25
C THR A 236 43.32 -13.07 18.26
N THR A 237 44.19 -12.78 17.31
CA THR A 237 44.71 -13.68 16.27
C THR A 237 45.51 -14.84 16.85
N THR A 238 45.23 -16.06 16.39
CA THR A 238 46.13 -17.22 16.55
C THR A 238 46.06 -18.09 15.31
N THR A 239 47.23 -18.34 14.73
CA THR A 239 47.50 -19.11 13.52
C THR A 239 47.19 -20.61 13.69
N ALA A 240 46.50 -21.20 12.70
CA ALA A 240 46.30 -22.63 12.58
C ALA A 240 47.30 -23.26 11.58
N PRO A 241 47.81 -24.49 11.82
CA PRO A 241 48.83 -25.11 11.00
C PRO A 241 48.28 -25.81 9.74
N THR A 242 49.14 -25.87 8.75
CA THR A 242 49.03 -26.50 7.43
C THR A 242 48.70 -27.99 7.49
N SER A 243 47.76 -28.43 6.64
CA SER A 243 47.60 -29.84 6.25
C SER A 243 47.61 -29.96 4.73
N ASN A 244 48.62 -30.67 4.23
CA ASN A 244 48.82 -31.00 2.82
C ASN A 244 47.81 -32.06 2.39
N THR A 245 47.00 -31.78 1.37
CA THR A 245 46.29 -32.82 0.62
C THR A 245 46.41 -32.52 -0.87
N THR A 246 46.95 -33.49 -1.61
CA THR A 246 47.24 -33.45 -3.05
C THR A 246 45.98 -33.66 -3.89
N THR A 247 45.66 -32.70 -4.76
CA THR A 247 44.57 -32.79 -5.75
C THR A 247 45.09 -33.40 -7.07
N PRO A 248 44.40 -34.40 -7.68
CA PRO A 248 44.74 -34.90 -9.01
C PRO A 248 44.30 -33.90 -10.10
N ALA A 249 45.13 -33.72 -11.12
CA ALA A 249 44.84 -32.89 -12.28
C ALA A 249 43.78 -33.53 -13.19
N SER A 250 42.69 -32.83 -13.45
CA SER A 250 41.72 -33.17 -14.51
C SER A 250 41.93 -32.24 -15.70
N THR A 251 42.44 -32.78 -16.80
CA THR A 251 42.50 -32.13 -18.12
C THR A 251 41.15 -32.29 -18.81
N THR A 252 40.37 -31.21 -18.91
CA THR A 252 39.16 -31.16 -19.74
C THR A 252 39.37 -30.12 -20.84
N ALA A 253 39.35 -30.58 -22.08
CA ALA A 253 39.49 -29.76 -23.28
C ALA A 253 38.22 -28.92 -23.52
N THR A 254 38.42 -27.65 -23.86
CA THR A 254 37.37 -26.69 -24.22
C THR A 254 36.78 -27.01 -25.60
N PRO A 255 35.45 -27.15 -25.75
CA PRO A 255 34.83 -27.22 -27.08
C PRO A 255 34.75 -25.82 -27.71
N THR A 256 35.20 -25.72 -28.96
CA THR A 256 35.10 -24.53 -29.81
C THR A 256 33.67 -24.36 -30.29
N SER A 257 33.00 -23.27 -29.91
CA SER A 257 31.67 -22.91 -30.43
C SER A 257 31.82 -22.07 -31.70
N THR A 258 31.48 -22.63 -32.86
CA THR A 258 31.23 -21.89 -34.09
C THR A 258 29.77 -21.44 -34.15
N THR A 259 29.51 -20.19 -33.78
CA THR A 259 28.20 -19.55 -34.00
C THR A 259 28.24 -18.79 -35.32
N ALA A 260 27.41 -19.22 -36.27
CA ALA A 260 27.20 -18.52 -37.54
C ALA A 260 26.37 -17.24 -37.30
N THR A 261 26.78 -16.14 -37.92
CA THR A 261 26.09 -14.85 -37.93
C THR A 261 24.76 -14.93 -38.71
N PRO A 262 23.62 -14.48 -38.15
CA PRO A 262 22.39 -14.34 -38.92
C PRO A 262 22.48 -13.15 -39.88
N VAL A 263 22.13 -13.39 -41.15
CA VAL A 263 21.98 -12.35 -42.18
C VAL A 263 20.64 -11.65 -41.97
N SER A 264 20.68 -10.33 -41.72
CA SER A 264 19.49 -9.48 -41.61
C SER A 264 18.93 -9.14 -43.00
N THR A 265 17.76 -9.67 -43.35
CA THR A 265 16.97 -9.19 -44.49
C THR A 265 15.98 -8.14 -44.01
N THR A 266 16.32 -6.88 -44.19
CA THR A 266 15.41 -5.74 -43.98
C THR A 266 14.42 -5.65 -45.13
N ALA A 267 13.16 -6.03 -44.91
CA ALA A 267 12.07 -5.69 -45.80
C ALA A 267 11.54 -4.30 -45.42
N THR A 268 11.52 -3.38 -46.37
CA THR A 268 10.92 -2.05 -46.26
C THR A 268 9.39 -2.17 -46.16
N PRO A 269 8.74 -1.62 -45.11
CA PRO A 269 7.28 -1.52 -45.10
C PRO A 269 6.83 -0.45 -46.10
N VAL A 270 5.95 -0.83 -47.03
CA VAL A 270 5.24 0.09 -47.93
C VAL A 270 4.13 0.77 -47.13
N SER A 271 4.23 2.08 -46.97
CA SER A 271 3.20 2.92 -46.34
C SER A 271 2.02 3.13 -47.30
N THR A 272 0.89 2.46 -47.07
CA THR A 272 -0.39 2.82 -47.67
C THR A 272 -1.10 3.83 -46.78
N THR A 273 -0.96 5.11 -47.11
CA THR A 273 -1.73 6.20 -46.51
C THR A 273 -3.17 6.14 -47.04
N ALA A 274 -4.10 5.63 -46.23
CA ALA A 274 -5.52 5.84 -46.46
C ALA A 274 -5.90 7.22 -45.88
N THR A 275 -6.37 8.12 -46.74
CA THR A 275 -6.98 9.39 -46.35
C THR A 275 -8.30 9.12 -45.60
N PRO A 276 -8.48 9.60 -44.35
CA PRO A 276 -9.79 9.57 -43.70
C PRO A 276 -10.72 10.58 -44.38
N VAL A 277 -11.85 10.09 -44.90
CA VAL A 277 -12.97 10.93 -45.36
C VAL A 277 -13.67 11.48 -44.11
N SER A 278 -13.61 12.78 -43.90
CA SER A 278 -14.32 13.46 -42.83
C SER A 278 -15.80 13.61 -43.20
N THR A 279 -16.67 12.81 -42.58
CA THR A 279 -18.13 13.05 -42.58
C THR A 279 -18.52 13.76 -41.30
N THR A 280 -18.62 15.09 -41.35
CA THR A 280 -19.25 15.89 -40.31
C THR A 280 -20.76 15.68 -40.35
N ALA A 281 -21.29 14.83 -39.49
CA ALA A 281 -22.72 14.83 -39.15
C ALA A 281 -22.96 15.86 -38.05
N ALA A 282 -23.87 16.82 -38.30
CA ALA A 282 -24.29 17.80 -37.30
C ALA A 282 -24.99 17.09 -36.13
N PRO A 283 -24.72 17.45 -34.86
CA PRO A 283 -25.46 16.89 -33.74
C PRO A 283 -26.89 17.45 -33.75
N ALA A 284 -27.89 16.56 -33.79
CA ALA A 284 -29.27 16.90 -33.49
C ALA A 284 -29.39 17.13 -31.98
N SER A 285 -29.81 18.32 -31.59
CA SER A 285 -30.17 18.63 -30.20
C SER A 285 -31.52 18.00 -29.87
N THR A 286 -31.52 16.93 -29.06
CA THR A 286 -32.72 16.40 -28.40
C THR A 286 -32.63 16.69 -26.91
N THR A 287 -33.29 17.76 -26.48
CA THR A 287 -33.55 18.05 -25.08
C THR A 287 -34.54 17.03 -24.53
N ALA A 288 -34.06 16.07 -23.73
CA ALA A 288 -34.90 15.25 -22.87
C ALA A 288 -35.11 15.97 -21.53
N ILE A 289 -36.37 16.23 -21.17
CA ILE A 289 -36.77 16.78 -19.88
C ILE A 289 -36.66 15.63 -18.85
N PRO A 290 -35.89 15.78 -17.74
CA PRO A 290 -35.94 14.79 -16.67
C PRO A 290 -37.27 14.93 -15.89
N THR A 291 -38.09 13.89 -15.91
CA THR A 291 -39.24 13.75 -14.98
C THR A 291 -38.72 13.36 -13.61
N SER A 292 -38.75 14.31 -12.66
CA SER A 292 -38.57 14.04 -11.24
C SER A 292 -39.76 13.23 -10.72
N THR A 293 -39.51 11.99 -10.29
CA THR A 293 -40.44 11.21 -9.46
C THR A 293 -39.94 11.27 -8.03
N THR A 294 -40.61 12.08 -7.20
CA THR A 294 -40.40 12.09 -5.76
C THR A 294 -41.19 10.94 -5.15
N ALA A 295 -40.49 9.90 -4.66
CA ALA A 295 -41.09 8.88 -3.82
C ALA A 295 -41.16 9.40 -2.38
N THR A 296 -42.36 9.42 -1.80
CA THR A 296 -42.60 9.72 -0.39
C THR A 296 -42.10 8.57 0.50
N PRO A 297 -41.39 8.84 1.61
CA PRO A 297 -41.05 7.80 2.57
C PRO A 297 -42.31 7.35 3.34
N ILE A 298 -42.57 6.05 3.33
CA ILE A 298 -43.63 5.41 4.11
C ILE A 298 -43.03 5.04 5.47
N SER A 299 -43.45 5.71 6.55
CA SER A 299 -43.10 5.31 7.91
C SER A 299 -44.01 4.15 8.34
N THR A 300 -43.44 2.97 8.59
CA THR A 300 -44.15 1.81 9.13
C THR A 300 -43.83 1.67 10.62
N THR A 301 -44.76 2.13 11.47
CA THR A 301 -44.73 1.84 12.90
C THR A 301 -45.33 0.46 13.13
N ALA A 302 -44.49 -0.51 13.51
CA ALA A 302 -44.93 -1.81 13.98
C ALA A 302 -45.61 -1.68 15.34
N THR A 303 -46.87 -2.14 15.44
CA THR A 303 -47.53 -2.33 16.74
C THR A 303 -47.84 -3.82 16.88
N GLN A 304 -47.31 -4.43 17.94
CA GLN A 304 -47.49 -5.84 18.24
C GLN A 304 -48.93 -6.14 18.68
N THR A 305 -49.47 -7.22 18.14
CA THR A 305 -50.74 -7.83 18.52
C THR A 305 -50.60 -8.65 19.80
N TRP A 306 -51.51 -8.45 20.75
CA TRP A 306 -51.86 -9.48 21.72
C TRP A 306 -53.38 -9.59 21.80
N GLY A 307 -53.87 -10.83 21.85
CA GLY A 307 -55.26 -11.15 21.50
C GLY A 307 -56.19 -11.46 22.67
N SER A 308 -57.42 -11.69 22.25
CA SER A 308 -58.43 -12.59 22.84
C SER A 308 -59.39 -12.03 23.92
N VAL A 309 -60.66 -11.91 23.48
CA VAL A 309 -61.92 -12.43 24.07
C VAL A 309 -62.34 -11.97 25.49
N GLY A 310 -63.59 -11.52 25.60
CA GLY A 310 -64.41 -11.78 26.80
C GLY A 310 -65.37 -10.65 27.19
N GLU A 311 -66.62 -11.04 27.45
CA GLU A 311 -67.80 -10.26 27.80
C GLU A 311 -67.78 -9.56 29.19
N ASP A 312 -68.73 -8.62 29.30
CA ASP A 312 -69.58 -8.30 30.46
C ASP A 312 -69.14 -7.39 31.65
N THR A 313 -70.04 -6.42 31.88
CA THR A 313 -70.60 -5.90 33.15
C THR A 313 -69.87 -4.91 34.07
N GLU A 314 -70.59 -3.78 34.27
CA GLU A 314 -70.92 -3.04 35.50
C GLU A 314 -69.85 -2.53 36.51
N ASN A 315 -69.86 -1.19 36.61
CA ASN A 315 -70.08 -0.38 37.82
C ASN A 315 -68.91 -0.04 38.79
N SER A 316 -68.77 1.29 39.00
CA SER A 316 -68.52 2.01 40.28
C SER A 316 -67.14 1.96 40.98
N LEU A 317 -66.37 3.07 40.99
CA LEU A 317 -66.41 4.18 41.99
C LEU A 317 -65.21 5.15 41.80
N GLU A 318 -65.42 6.37 42.30
CA GLU A 318 -64.60 7.60 42.39
C GLU A 318 -63.22 7.37 43.07
N GLU A 319 -62.21 8.24 43.11
CA GLU A 319 -61.97 9.68 42.90
C GLU A 319 -60.42 9.82 42.82
N ASP A 320 -59.85 10.76 42.06
CA ASP A 320 -58.93 11.79 42.59
C ASP A 320 -58.26 12.65 41.49
N VAL A 321 -57.97 13.86 41.91
CA VAL A 321 -57.72 15.10 41.17
C VAL A 321 -56.25 15.27 40.76
N GLU A 322 -55.95 15.66 39.51
CA GLU A 322 -55.08 16.81 39.21
C GLU A 322 -55.05 17.16 37.72
N ALA A 323 -55.39 18.42 37.40
CA ALA A 323 -55.25 19.00 36.08
C ALA A 323 -53.88 19.70 35.98
N THR A 324 -53.05 19.30 35.02
CA THR A 324 -51.91 20.12 34.58
C THR A 324 -51.83 20.17 33.05
N THR A 325 -51.65 21.39 32.60
CA THR A 325 -51.70 21.94 31.25
C THR A 325 -50.58 21.46 30.32
N SER A 326 -50.92 21.01 29.12
CA SER A 326 -49.99 20.90 27.97
C SER A 326 -50.08 22.15 27.09
N PRO A 327 -48.96 22.76 26.67
CA PRO A 327 -48.97 23.89 25.76
C PRO A 327 -49.10 23.44 24.30
N THR A 328 -49.95 24.17 23.57
CA THR A 328 -50.11 24.13 22.12
C THR A 328 -48.90 24.78 21.45
N SER A 329 -48.15 24.02 20.65
CA SER A 329 -47.12 24.57 19.75
C SER A 329 -47.68 24.66 18.33
N THR A 330 -47.98 25.87 17.88
CA THR A 330 -48.30 26.20 16.49
C THR A 330 -47.02 26.35 15.68
N THR A 331 -46.79 25.47 14.70
CA THR A 331 -45.69 25.62 13.73
C THR A 331 -46.18 26.46 12.54
N SER A 332 -45.61 27.66 12.39
CA SER A 332 -45.76 28.52 11.22
C SER A 332 -44.80 28.09 10.10
N THR A 333 -45.35 27.89 8.91
CA THR A 333 -44.64 27.61 7.65
C THR A 333 -43.82 28.83 7.19
N PRO A 334 -42.53 28.70 6.83
CA PRO A 334 -41.83 29.77 6.12
C PRO A 334 -42.22 29.74 4.63
N ALA A 335 -42.56 30.91 4.08
CA ALA A 335 -42.70 31.11 2.64
C ALA A 335 -41.31 31.12 1.99
N SER A 336 -41.10 30.27 0.98
CA SER A 336 -39.86 30.23 0.21
C SER A 336 -39.94 31.17 -0.99
N THR A 337 -39.13 32.22 -1.00
CA THR A 337 -38.95 33.13 -2.14
C THR A 337 -37.88 32.57 -3.08
N THR A 338 -38.28 32.18 -4.29
CA THR A 338 -37.37 31.75 -5.36
C THR A 338 -36.84 32.96 -6.12
N SER A 339 -35.55 33.28 -5.99
CA SER A 339 -34.84 34.20 -6.87
C SER A 339 -34.16 33.42 -8.01
N THR A 340 -34.50 33.75 -9.25
CA THR A 340 -33.88 33.24 -10.49
C THR A 340 -32.49 33.87 -10.70
N PRO A 341 -31.42 33.09 -10.94
CA PRO A 341 -30.17 33.65 -11.46
C PRO A 341 -30.28 33.89 -12.98
N VAL A 342 -30.08 35.13 -13.40
CA VAL A 342 -29.89 35.52 -14.80
C VAL A 342 -28.43 35.20 -15.17
N ALA A 343 -28.22 34.26 -16.09
CA ALA A 343 -26.91 34.01 -16.69
C ALA A 343 -26.64 35.06 -17.78
N THR A 344 -25.69 35.97 -17.53
CA THR A 344 -25.17 36.90 -18.54
C THR A 344 -23.99 36.26 -19.24
N THR A 345 -24.15 35.88 -20.51
CA THR A 345 -23.06 35.38 -21.36
C THR A 345 -22.27 36.57 -21.91
N THR A 346 -21.13 36.90 -21.31
CA THR A 346 -20.14 37.80 -21.93
C THR A 346 -19.13 36.98 -22.73
N ILE A 347 -19.11 37.20 -24.05
CA ILE A 347 -18.12 36.64 -24.97
C ILE A 347 -16.78 37.38 -24.77
N PRO A 348 -15.66 36.70 -24.46
CA PRO A 348 -14.34 37.34 -24.47
C PRO A 348 -13.88 37.62 -25.92
N PRO A 349 -13.24 38.76 -26.22
CA PRO A 349 -12.70 39.02 -27.54
C PRO A 349 -11.52 38.08 -27.83
N THR A 350 -11.54 37.45 -29.00
CA THR A 350 -10.44 36.66 -29.55
C THR A 350 -9.31 37.59 -30.03
N THR A 351 -8.20 37.64 -29.30
CA THR A 351 -6.94 38.22 -29.78
C THR A 351 -6.02 37.11 -30.28
N THR A 352 -6.10 36.82 -31.58
CA THR A 352 -5.10 36.01 -32.28
C THR A 352 -3.86 36.87 -32.52
N THR A 353 -2.81 36.65 -31.73
CA THR A 353 -1.44 37.08 -32.08
C THR A 353 -0.61 35.85 -32.44
N ALA A 354 -0.08 35.84 -33.66
CA ALA A 354 0.80 34.79 -34.16
C ALA A 354 2.15 34.82 -33.41
N PRO A 355 2.78 33.66 -33.15
CA PRO A 355 4.12 33.64 -32.55
C PRO A 355 5.13 34.20 -33.55
N THR A 356 5.82 35.27 -33.15
CA THR A 356 7.00 35.79 -33.87
C THR A 356 8.17 34.86 -33.58
N ALA A 357 8.68 34.20 -34.61
CA ALA A 357 9.93 33.44 -34.53
C ALA A 357 11.07 34.40 -34.18
N THR A 358 11.63 34.27 -32.98
CA THR A 358 12.85 34.96 -32.59
C THR A 358 14.03 34.07 -32.96
N THR A 359 14.68 34.39 -34.07
CA THR A 359 15.97 33.80 -34.45
C THR A 359 17.05 34.31 -33.49
N THR A 360 17.39 33.51 -32.48
CA THR A 360 18.61 33.73 -31.70
C THR A 360 19.79 33.11 -32.46
N THR A 361 20.64 33.96 -33.02
CA THR A 361 21.94 33.57 -33.57
C THR A 361 22.83 33.05 -32.44
N PRO A 362 23.42 31.84 -32.52
CA PRO A 362 24.40 31.41 -31.53
C PRO A 362 25.69 32.24 -31.71
N THR A 363 26.08 32.96 -30.65
CA THR A 363 27.41 33.57 -30.56
C THR A 363 28.43 32.49 -30.20
N THR A 364 29.32 32.21 -31.15
CA THR A 364 30.42 31.27 -31.00
C THR A 364 31.46 31.81 -30.02
N ASN A 365 31.34 31.49 -28.73
CA ASN A 365 32.46 31.61 -27.79
C ASN A 365 33.18 30.26 -27.69
N SER A 366 34.22 30.11 -28.53
CA SER A 366 35.19 29.02 -28.44
C SER A 366 36.13 29.22 -27.23
N PRO A 367 36.20 28.28 -26.26
CA PRO A 367 37.35 28.21 -25.38
C PRO A 367 38.53 27.60 -26.16
N LYS A 368 39.63 28.35 -26.25
CA LYS A 368 40.88 27.93 -26.88
C LYS A 368 41.42 26.68 -26.19
N CYS A 369 41.35 25.54 -26.87
CA CYS A 369 42.05 24.33 -26.48
C CYS A 369 43.57 24.53 -26.75
N ARG A 370 44.35 24.58 -25.67
CA ARG A 370 45.80 24.79 -25.71
C ARG A 370 46.50 23.48 -26.09
N VAL A 371 46.88 23.35 -27.36
CA VAL A 371 47.72 22.24 -27.84
C VAL A 371 49.09 22.33 -27.16
N ARG A 372 49.40 21.37 -26.28
CA ARG A 372 50.76 21.11 -25.80
C ARG A 372 51.54 20.43 -26.93
N SER A 373 52.40 21.20 -27.59
CA SER A 373 53.48 20.65 -28.41
C SER A 373 54.58 20.12 -27.48
N ARG A 374 54.84 18.81 -27.53
CA ARG A 374 56.15 18.25 -27.16
C ARG A 374 56.81 17.76 -28.44
N ARG A 375 57.82 18.51 -28.89
CA ARG A 375 58.96 18.00 -29.67
C ARG A 375 60.00 17.49 -28.68
N GLY A 376 60.71 16.43 -29.06
CA GLY A 376 61.90 15.92 -28.38
C GLY A 376 61.66 14.55 -27.78
#